data_AF-A0A3C1U4B2-F1
#
_entry.id   AF-A0A3C1U4B2-F1
#
_cell.length_a   1.000
_cell.length_b   1.000
_cell.length_c   1.000
_cell.angle_alpha   90.00
_cell.angle_beta   90.00
_cell.angle_gamma   90.00
#
_symmetry.space_group_name_H-M   'P 1'
#
loop_
_entity.id
_entity.type
_entity.pdbx_description
1 polymer ?
#
loop_
_entity_poly.entity_id
_entity_poly.type
_entity_poly.pdbx_seq_one_letter_code
_entity_poly.pdbx_strand_id
1 'polypeptide(L)'
;LVKRPESGLLGGMLAFPSAGWTPADSDWNADAPLASPPFPANWTLLDDSVSHVFTHFSLTMRVAVARMGAVREGDKLVAGAAWQKVRPASLPTLMRKVWKLAEPVLTNQSARHAQD
;
A
#
# COMPACT_ATOMS: atom_id res chain seq x y z
N LEU A 1 8.53 0.25 0.22
CA LEU A 1 7.82 1.53 0.48
C LEU A 1 8.31 2.58 -0.50
N VAL A 2 7.52 3.63 -0.68
CA VAL A 2 7.90 4.86 -1.40
C VAL A 2 8.08 6.00 -0.39
N LYS A 3 8.93 6.98 -0.69
CA LYS A 3 8.93 8.27 0.00
C LYS A 3 8.04 9.23 -0.79
N ARG A 4 7.05 9.85 -0.13
CA ARG A 4 6.23 10.90 -0.76
C ARG A 4 7.11 12.11 -1.11
N PRO A 5 6.73 12.93 -2.12
CA PRO A 5 7.36 14.22 -2.37
C PRO A 5 7.45 15.06 -1.09
N GLU A 6 8.42 15.96 -0.98
CA GLU A 6 8.63 16.76 0.25
C GLU A 6 7.45 17.71 0.54
N SER A 7 6.64 18.05 -0.46
CA SER A 7 5.47 18.91 -0.32
C SER A 7 4.15 18.18 -0.62
N GLY A 8 3.05 18.71 -0.07
CA GLY A 8 1.71 18.16 -0.24
C GLY A 8 1.35 17.14 0.85
N LEU A 9 0.36 16.30 0.55
CA LEU A 9 -0.20 15.36 1.51
C LEU A 9 0.84 14.30 1.92
N LEU A 10 1.12 14.24 3.23
CA LEU A 10 2.14 13.40 3.86
C LEU A 10 3.57 13.68 3.33
N GLY A 11 3.89 14.95 3.09
CA GLY A 11 5.16 15.38 2.53
C GLY A 11 6.39 14.76 3.23
N GLY A 12 7.28 14.15 2.45
CA GLY A 12 8.52 13.52 2.92
C GLY A 12 8.33 12.23 3.73
N MET A 13 7.09 11.75 3.94
CA MET A 13 6.82 10.57 4.74
C MET A 13 6.86 9.28 3.92
N LEU A 14 7.12 8.15 4.59
CA LEU A 14 7.03 6.83 4.00
C LEU A 14 5.57 6.42 3.76
N ALA A 15 5.31 5.81 2.61
CA ALA A 15 4.01 5.29 2.24
C ALA A 15 4.11 3.96 1.47
N PHE A 16 2.99 3.24 1.40
CA PHE A 16 2.80 2.19 0.40
C PHE A 16 2.53 2.84 -0.96
N PRO A 17 2.87 2.18 -2.09
CA PRO A 17 2.43 2.64 -3.40
C PRO A 17 0.91 2.84 -3.42
N SER A 18 0.46 3.95 -3.97
CA SER A 18 -0.95 4.37 -3.97
C SER A 18 -1.28 5.16 -5.23
N ALA A 19 -2.58 5.26 -5.53
CA ALA A 19 -3.12 5.97 -6.70
C ALA A 19 -4.13 7.05 -6.24
N GLY A 20 -4.32 8.09 -7.05
CA GLY A 20 -5.43 9.04 -6.92
C GLY A 20 -5.36 10.08 -5.80
N TRP A 21 -4.19 10.32 -5.20
CA TRP A 21 -4.06 11.36 -4.15
C TRP A 21 -3.69 12.72 -4.72
N THR A 22 -2.79 12.71 -5.70
CA THR A 22 -2.23 13.88 -6.34
C THR A 22 -2.15 13.68 -7.85
N PRO A 23 -2.07 14.76 -8.65
CA PRO A 23 -1.91 14.63 -10.11
C PRO A 23 -0.65 13.88 -10.56
N ALA A 24 0.32 13.69 -9.67
CA ALA A 24 1.54 12.93 -9.94
C ALA A 24 1.38 11.41 -9.72
N ASP A 25 0.32 10.98 -9.04
CA ASP A 25 0.03 9.57 -8.85
C ASP A 25 -0.73 9.03 -10.07
N SER A 26 -0.71 7.70 -10.26
CA SER A 26 -1.60 7.09 -11.24
C SER A 26 -3.06 7.35 -10.89
N ASP A 27 -3.92 7.45 -11.90
CA ASP A 27 -5.35 7.64 -11.70
C ASP A 27 -5.98 6.51 -10.90
N TRP A 28 -6.96 6.87 -10.06
CA TRP A 28 -7.78 5.91 -9.35
C TRP A 28 -9.14 5.78 -10.04
N ASN A 29 -9.52 4.54 -10.35
CA ASN A 29 -10.85 4.20 -10.88
C ASN A 29 -11.58 3.28 -9.90
N ALA A 30 -12.72 3.73 -9.38
CA ALA A 30 -13.52 2.95 -8.43
C ALA A 30 -14.12 1.67 -9.04
N ASP A 31 -14.45 1.69 -10.34
CA ASP A 31 -15.00 0.55 -11.08
C ASP A 31 -13.92 -0.46 -11.49
N ALA A 32 -12.67 0.01 -11.55
CA ALA A 32 -11.51 -0.82 -11.91
C ALA A 32 -10.33 -0.58 -10.95
N PRO A 33 -10.50 -0.93 -9.65
CA PRO A 33 -9.57 -0.57 -8.57
C PRO A 33 -8.17 -1.19 -8.72
N LEU A 34 -8.03 -2.23 -9.54
CA LEU A 34 -6.78 -2.93 -9.82
C LEU A 34 -6.31 -2.72 -11.27
N ALA A 35 -6.80 -1.69 -11.97
CA ALA A 35 -6.44 -1.43 -13.37
C ALA A 35 -4.98 -0.95 -13.55
N SER A 36 -4.37 -0.38 -12.51
CA SER A 36 -3.00 0.14 -12.57
C SER A 36 -2.25 -0.21 -11.28
N PRO A 37 -2.00 -1.51 -11.03
CA PRO A 37 -1.19 -1.90 -9.90
C PRO A 37 0.26 -1.41 -10.10
N PRO A 38 1.03 -1.20 -9.03
CA PRO A 38 2.40 -0.72 -9.17
C PRO A 38 3.30 -1.72 -9.91
N PHE A 39 3.02 -3.02 -9.85
CA PHE A 39 3.78 -4.04 -10.57
C PHE A 39 2.92 -5.26 -10.87
N PRO A 40 3.29 -6.09 -11.87
CA PRO A 40 2.59 -7.32 -12.19
C PRO A 40 2.64 -8.31 -11.01
N ALA A 41 1.49 -8.61 -10.43
CA ALA A 41 1.32 -9.62 -9.38
C ALA A 41 -0.16 -10.01 -9.24
N ASN A 42 -0.43 -11.05 -8.46
CA ASN A 42 -1.79 -11.48 -8.13
C ASN A 42 -2.36 -10.61 -6.99
N TRP A 43 -2.79 -9.40 -7.33
CA TRP A 43 -3.40 -8.46 -6.40
C TRP A 43 -4.79 -8.92 -5.99
N THR A 44 -5.05 -8.90 -4.69
CA THR A 44 -6.36 -9.11 -4.09
C THR A 44 -6.76 -7.84 -3.36
N LEU A 45 -7.93 -7.33 -3.71
CA LEU A 45 -8.51 -6.18 -3.06
C LEU A 45 -9.20 -6.64 -1.78
N LEU A 46 -8.93 -5.95 -0.67
CA LEU A 46 -9.57 -6.24 0.60
C LEU A 46 -10.98 -5.63 0.62
N ASP A 47 -11.89 -6.29 1.33
CA ASP A 47 -13.28 -5.83 1.51
C ASP A 47 -13.33 -4.54 2.34
N ASP A 48 -12.49 -4.47 3.38
CA ASP A 48 -12.40 -3.32 4.26
C ASP A 48 -11.57 -2.17 3.65
N SER A 49 -11.89 -0.95 4.09
CA SER A 49 -11.17 0.27 3.75
C SER A 49 -10.60 0.96 4.99
N VAL A 50 -9.63 1.84 4.78
CA VAL A 50 -9.03 2.64 5.85
C VAL A 50 -9.48 4.09 5.73
N SER A 51 -10.12 4.61 6.76
CA SER A 51 -10.47 6.03 6.85
C SER A 51 -9.57 6.80 7.83
N HIS A 52 -9.24 8.04 7.46
CA HIS A 52 -8.52 8.98 8.30
C HIS A 52 -9.04 10.40 8.10
N VAL A 53 -9.23 11.10 9.21
CA VAL A 53 -9.67 12.50 9.21
C VAL A 53 -8.43 13.36 9.44
N PHE A 54 -8.11 14.19 8.46
CA PHE A 54 -7.20 15.31 8.61
C PHE A 54 -7.99 16.54 9.08
N THR A 55 -7.30 17.61 9.46
CA THR A 55 -7.95 18.82 9.97
C THR A 55 -8.95 19.44 8.98
N HIS A 56 -8.72 19.32 7.68
CA HIS A 56 -9.52 19.98 6.64
C HIS A 56 -10.33 19.02 5.75
N PHE A 57 -10.03 17.73 5.78
CA PHE A 57 -10.70 16.75 4.91
C PHE A 57 -10.58 15.34 5.51
N SER A 58 -11.38 14.42 4.98
CA SER A 58 -11.24 12.99 5.28
C SER A 58 -10.80 12.23 4.04
N LEU A 59 -10.07 11.15 4.25
CA LEU A 59 -9.60 10.26 3.21
C LEU A 59 -10.02 8.83 3.53
N THR A 60 -10.59 8.15 2.56
CA THR A 60 -10.86 6.71 2.61
C THR A 60 -10.01 6.01 1.55
N MET A 61 -9.29 4.98 1.96
CA MET A 61 -8.41 4.20 1.10
C MET A 61 -8.90 2.76 0.98
N ARG A 62 -9.04 2.29 -0.25
CA ARG A 62 -9.11 0.86 -0.53
C ARG A 62 -7.71 0.27 -0.48
N VAL A 63 -7.59 -0.92 0.09
CA VAL A 63 -6.31 -1.60 0.29
C VAL A 63 -6.30 -2.86 -0.55
N ALA A 64 -5.26 -3.01 -1.36
CA ALA A 64 -4.99 -4.24 -2.09
C ALA A 64 -3.67 -4.83 -1.60
N VAL A 65 -3.59 -6.15 -1.60
CA VAL A 65 -2.41 -6.92 -1.21
C VAL A 65 -2.02 -7.87 -2.31
N ALA A 66 -0.73 -8.13 -2.46
CA ALA A 66 -0.22 -9.18 -3.34
C ALA A 66 0.89 -9.93 -2.63
N ARG A 67 1.02 -11.22 -2.95
CA ARG A 67 2.19 -12.01 -2.58
C ARG A 67 3.13 -12.14 -3.75
N MET A 68 4.41 -12.07 -3.44
CA MET A 68 5.50 -12.30 -4.37
C MET A 68 6.33 -13.46 -3.86
N GLY A 69 7.05 -14.11 -4.78
CA GLY A 69 8.07 -15.08 -4.43
C GLY A 69 9.27 -14.41 -3.73
N ALA A 70 10.46 -14.99 -3.90
CA ALA A 70 11.66 -14.45 -3.27
C ALA A 70 11.95 -13.02 -3.74
N VAL A 71 11.90 -12.07 -2.80
CA VAL A 71 12.30 -10.66 -2.96
C VAL A 71 13.37 -10.34 -1.94
N ARG A 72 14.35 -9.51 -2.30
CA ARG A 72 15.41 -9.05 -1.40
C ARG A 72 15.12 -7.63 -0.92
N GLU A 73 15.59 -7.32 0.29
CA GLU A 73 15.56 -5.94 0.77
C GLU A 73 16.40 -5.05 -0.14
N GLY A 74 15.82 -3.92 -0.55
CA GLY A 74 16.40 -2.99 -1.52
C GLY A 74 16.00 -3.24 -2.98
N ASP A 75 15.38 -4.38 -3.31
CA ASP A 75 14.94 -4.65 -4.68
C ASP A 75 13.96 -3.57 -5.15
N LYS A 76 14.22 -2.99 -6.33
CA LYS A 76 13.38 -1.93 -6.88
C LYS A 76 12.04 -2.52 -7.33
N LEU A 77 10.96 -1.82 -6.99
CA LEU A 77 9.58 -2.18 -7.31
C LEU A 77 9.07 -1.36 -8.50
N VAL A 78 9.10 -0.04 -8.32
CA VAL A 78 8.77 0.99 -9.30
C VAL A 78 9.69 2.19 -9.06
N ALA A 79 9.61 3.21 -9.89
CA ALA A 79 10.33 4.46 -9.66
C ALA A 79 10.05 4.99 -8.24
N GLY A 80 11.09 5.16 -7.44
CA GLY A 80 11.00 5.64 -6.05
C GLY A 80 10.51 4.62 -5.01
N ALA A 81 10.21 3.38 -5.41
CA ALA A 81 9.81 2.30 -4.50
C ALA A 81 10.88 1.20 -4.41
N ALA A 82 11.18 0.76 -3.18
CA ALA A 82 12.01 -0.41 -2.93
C ALA A 82 11.35 -1.36 -1.93
N TRP A 83 11.57 -2.66 -2.12
CA TRP A 83 11.27 -3.69 -1.15
C TRP A 83 12.04 -3.42 0.13
N GLN A 84 11.35 -3.45 1.27
CA GLN A 84 11.96 -3.22 2.57
C GLN A 84 11.06 -3.79 3.65
N LYS A 85 11.66 -4.14 4.79
CA LYS A 85 10.89 -4.59 5.95
C LYS A 85 10.00 -3.45 6.44
N VAL A 86 8.70 -3.72 6.58
CA VAL A 86 7.78 -2.73 7.13
C VAL A 86 8.07 -2.54 8.62
N ARG A 87 8.31 -1.29 9.03
CA ARG A 87 8.45 -0.87 10.42
C ARG A 87 7.30 0.08 10.73
N PRO A 88 6.20 -0.39 11.38
CA PRO A 88 5.02 0.43 11.59
C PRO A 88 5.32 1.75 12.32
N ALA A 89 6.26 1.77 13.25
CA ALA A 89 6.69 2.98 13.96
C ALA A 89 7.27 4.07 13.03
N SER A 90 7.81 3.68 11.86
CA SER A 90 8.36 4.60 10.86
C SER A 90 7.31 5.11 9.86
N LEU A 91 6.07 4.60 9.93
CA LEU A 91 4.97 5.01 9.06
C LEU A 91 4.13 6.11 9.70
N PRO A 92 3.56 7.05 8.92
CA PRO A 92 2.54 7.97 9.42
C PRO A 92 1.24 7.24 9.81
N THR A 93 0.40 7.87 10.64
CA THR A 93 -0.79 7.25 11.25
C THR A 93 -1.71 6.58 10.23
N LEU A 94 -1.98 7.24 9.10
CA LEU A 94 -2.79 6.67 8.01
C LEU A 94 -2.17 5.38 7.46
N MET A 95 -0.86 5.38 7.17
CA MET A 95 -0.17 4.20 6.62
C MET A 95 -0.02 3.08 7.65
N ARG A 96 0.06 3.40 8.95
CA ARG A 96 -0.03 2.39 10.02
C ARG A 96 -1.38 1.67 10.01
N LYS A 97 -2.48 2.39 9.76
CA LYS A 97 -3.81 1.76 9.62
C LYS A 97 -3.86 0.84 8.39
N VAL A 98 -3.29 1.25 7.27
CA VAL A 98 -3.15 0.40 6.07
C VAL A 98 -2.38 -0.88 6.38
N TRP A 99 -1.23 -0.78 7.05
CA TRP A 99 -0.47 -1.97 7.44
C TRP A 99 -1.26 -2.88 8.37
N LYS A 100 -1.90 -2.32 9.40
CA LYS A 100 -2.72 -3.08 10.36
C LYS A 100 -3.83 -3.89 9.68
N LEU A 101 -4.42 -3.35 8.61
CA LEU A 101 -5.43 -4.05 7.82
C LEU A 101 -4.81 -5.16 6.94
N ALA A 102 -3.65 -4.89 6.32
CA ALA A 102 -3.02 -5.81 5.38
C ALA A 102 -2.26 -6.99 6.03
N GLU A 103 -1.57 -6.74 7.16
CA GLU A 103 -0.64 -7.68 7.80
C GLU A 103 -1.27 -9.04 8.17
N PRO A 104 -2.50 -9.12 8.73
CA PRO A 104 -3.13 -10.40 9.04
C PRO A 104 -3.40 -11.23 7.77
N VAL A 105 -3.80 -10.58 6.67
CA VAL A 105 -4.07 -11.26 5.40
C VAL A 105 -2.78 -11.82 4.81
N LEU A 106 -1.67 -11.06 4.90
CA LEU A 106 -0.35 -11.44 4.41
C LEU A 106 0.29 -12.56 5.25
N THR A 107 0.01 -12.61 6.56
CA THR A 107 0.55 -13.65 7.46
C THR A 107 -0.30 -14.93 7.46
N ASN A 108 -1.65 -14.82 7.43
CA ASN A 108 -2.54 -15.97 7.66
C ASN A 108 -2.81 -16.86 6.44
N GLN A 109 -2.68 -16.38 5.19
CA GLN A 109 -2.90 -17.26 4.03
C GLN A 109 -1.66 -18.12 3.69
N SER A 110 -0.52 -17.87 4.33
CA SER A 110 0.65 -18.76 4.27
C SER A 110 0.37 -20.13 4.90
N ALA A 111 -0.64 -20.23 5.78
CA ALA A 111 -1.04 -21.48 6.42
C ALA A 111 -2.04 -22.32 5.60
N ARG A 112 -2.64 -21.78 4.52
CA ARG A 112 -3.67 -22.49 3.74
C ARG A 112 -3.16 -23.19 2.47
N HIS A 113 -1.90 -22.97 2.09
CA HIS A 113 -1.27 -23.66 0.95
C HIS A 113 -0.31 -24.79 1.37
N ALA A 114 -0.33 -25.19 2.65
CA ALA A 114 0.46 -26.32 3.17
C ALA A 114 -0.41 -27.57 3.43
N GLN A 115 -1.63 -27.64 2.89
CA GLN A 115 -2.60 -28.68 3.23
C GLN A 115 -3.39 -29.25 2.04
N ASP A 116 -2.92 -29.06 0.81
CA ASP A 116 -3.37 -29.78 -0.38
C ASP A 116 -2.22 -30.60 -0.98
#